data_AF-A0A5Q8CIJ1-F1
#
_entry.id   AF-A0A5Q8CIJ1-F1
#
_cell.length_a   1.000
_cell.length_b   1.000
_cell.length_c   1.000
_cell.angle_alpha   90.00
_cell.angle_beta   90.00
_cell.angle_gamma   90.00
#
_symmetry.space_group_name_H-M   'P 1'
#
loop_
_entity.id
_entity.type
_entity.pdbx_description
1 polymer ?
#
loop_
_entity_poly.entity_id
_entity_poly.type
_entity_poly.pdbx_seq_one_letter_code
_entity_poly.pdbx_strand_id
1 'polypeptide(L)' 'MNMHVVDSAFRFEVGAAVTHRSEPMRATVTARFKTSRGQEIYTVRRLDECALPQLMLLGEVLA' A
#
# COMPACT_ATOMS: atom_id res chain seq x y z
N MET A 1 20.31 11.64 22.60
CA MET A 1 19.12 10.90 22.16
C MET A 1 19.38 10.47 20.72
N ASN A 2 19.81 9.23 20.50
CA ASN A 2 20.04 8.72 19.14
C ASN A 2 18.69 8.38 18.52
N MET A 3 18.16 9.30 17.73
CA MET A 3 17.01 9.05 16.88
C MET A 3 17.48 8.07 15.79
N HIS A 4 17.39 6.77 16.08
CA HIS A 4 17.34 5.74 15.06
C HIS A 4 16.08 6.01 14.25
N VAL A 5 16.18 6.90 13.25
CA VAL A 5 15.25 6.89 12.13
C VAL A 5 15.54 5.58 11.41
N VAL A 6 14.89 4.51 11.88
CA VAL A 6 14.74 3.32 11.08
C VAL A 6 13.93 3.82 9.89
N ASP A 7 14.62 4.12 8.81
CA ASP A 7 14.01 4.35 7.52
C ASP A 7 13.47 2.99 7.07
N SER A 8 12.39 2.54 7.73
CA SER A 8 11.83 1.22 7.52
C SER A 8 11.43 1.18 6.05
N ALA A 9 12.04 0.31 5.26
CA ALA A 9 11.60 0.13 3.88
C ALA A 9 10.08 -0.10 3.88
N PHE A 10 9.37 0.51 2.93
CA PHE A 10 7.94 0.28 2.78
C PHE A 10 7.69 -1.23 2.63
N ARG A 11 6.60 -1.72 3.23
CA ARG A 11 6.21 -3.12 3.06
C ARG A 11 6.04 -3.53 1.60
N PHE A 12 5.52 -2.64 0.76
CA PHE A 12 5.31 -2.90 -0.66
C PHE A 12 6.01 -1.85 -1.53
N GLU A 13 6.62 -2.31 -2.61
CA GLU A 13 7.24 -1.47 -3.63
C GLU A 13 6.21 -1.06 -4.70
N VAL A 14 6.46 0.05 -5.39
CA VAL A 14 5.68 0.41 -6.59
C VAL A 14 5.85 -0.69 -7.64
N GLY A 15 4.76 -1.14 -8.24
CA GLY A 15 4.71 -2.29 -9.14
C GLY A 15 4.47 -3.64 -8.43
N ALA A 16 4.50 -3.70 -7.10
CA ALA A 16 4.17 -4.92 -6.38
C ALA A 16 2.71 -5.32 -6.61
N ALA A 17 2.49 -6.62 -6.83
CA ALA A 17 1.15 -7.21 -6.81
C ALA A 17 0.72 -7.38 -5.35
N VAL A 18 -0.47 -6.90 -5.02
CA VAL A 18 -1.05 -6.95 -3.68
C VAL A 18 -2.50 -7.41 -3.76
N THR A 19 -3.02 -7.94 -2.65
CA THR A 19 -4.45 -8.17 -2.48
C THR A 19 -4.96 -7.54 -1.20
N HIS A 20 -6.24 -7.21 -1.15
CA HIS A 20 -6.88 -6.95 0.13
C HIS A 20 -6.85 -8.23 1.00
N ARG A 21 -6.61 -8.09 2.30
CA ARG A 21 -6.48 -9.23 3.23
C ARG A 21 -7.80 -9.98 3.44
N SER A 22 -8.91 -9.26 3.46
CA SER A 22 -10.22 -9.81 3.78
C SER A 22 -11.07 -10.13 2.56
N GLU A 23 -10.68 -9.64 1.38
CA GLU A 23 -11.48 -9.76 0.15
C GLU A 23 -10.57 -10.04 -1.05
N PRO A 24 -11.02 -10.85 -2.03
CA PRO A 24 -10.26 -11.11 -3.24
C PRO A 24 -10.26 -9.87 -4.15
N MET A 25 -9.34 -8.95 -3.90
CA MET A 25 -9.15 -7.73 -4.70
C MET A 25 -7.69 -7.64 -5.13
N ARG A 26 -7.38 -8.21 -6.31
CA ARG A 26 -6.03 -8.14 -6.88
C ARG A 26 -5.74 -6.73 -7.40
N ALA A 27 -4.61 -6.18 -7.01
CA ALA A 27 -4.19 -4.85 -7.42
C ALA A 27 -2.67 -4.76 -7.56
N THR A 28 -2.21 -3.66 -8.16
CA THR A 28 -0.79 -3.32 -8.27
C THR A 28 -0.53 -1.99 -7.61
N VAL A 29 0.50 -1.88 -6.79
CA VAL A 29 0.89 -0.61 -6.16
C VAL A 29 1.35 0.38 -7.22
N THR A 30 0.75 1.58 -7.24
CA THR A 30 1.10 2.67 -8.16
C THR A 30 1.80 3.83 -7.46
N ALA A 31 1.57 4.02 -6.16
CA ALA A 31 2.27 5.00 -5.33
C ALA A 31 2.27 4.59 -3.86
N ARG A 32 3.17 5.17 -3.07
CA ARG A 32 3.34 4.88 -1.64
C ARG A 32 3.73 6.12 -0.86
N PHE A 33 3.18 6.26 0.34
CA PHE A 33 3.37 7.42 1.20
C PHE A 33 3.44 6.97 2.66
N LYS A 34 4.23 7.66 3.47
CA LYS A 34 4.19 7.53 4.93
C LYS A 34 3.56 8.76 5.53
N THR A 35 2.64 8.57 6.46
CA THR A 35 2.16 9.67 7.30
C THR A 35 3.24 10.08 8.30
N SER A 36 3.09 11.26 8.92
CA SER A 36 3.98 11.70 10.02
C SER A 36 3.97 10.75 11.23
N ARG A 37 2.96 9.87 11.33
CA ARG A 37 2.84 8.82 12.36
C ARG A 37 3.46 7.49 11.93
N GLY A 38 4.08 7.42 10.75
CA GLY A 38 4.73 6.21 10.22
C GLY A 38 3.78 5.20 9.60
N GLN A 39 2.49 5.52 9.43
CA GLN A 39 1.55 4.63 8.75
C GLN A 39 1.82 4.64 7.25
N GLU A 40 1.82 3.45 6.65
CA GLU A 40 2.01 3.30 5.21
C GLU A 40 0.67 3.35 4.49
N ILE A 41 0.57 4.24 3.49
CA ILE A 41 -0.58 4.38 2.60
C ILE A 41 -0.11 4.05 1.18
N TYR A 42 -0.88 3.23 0.49
CA TYR A 42 -0.59 2.78 -0.87
C TYR A 42 -1.72 3.20 -1.79
N THR A 43 -1.37 3.85 -2.90
CA THR A 43 -2.27 3.92 -4.04
C THR A 43 -2.10 2.63 -4.83
N VAL A 44 -3.20 1.97 -5.15
CA VAL A 44 -3.21 0.72 -5.91
C VAL A 44 -4.13 0.84 -7.12
N ARG A 45 -3.79 0.13 -8.19
CA ARG A 45 -4.66 -0.08 -9.36
C ARG A 45 -5.19 -1.50 -9.32
N ARG A 46 -6.49 -1.64 -9.16
CA ARG A 46 -7.22 -2.90 -9.27
C ARG A 46 -7.04 -3.52 -10.66
N LEU A 47 -6.99 -4.85 -10.69
CA LEU A 47 -6.82 -5.65 -11.91
C LEU A 47 -8.14 -6.26 -12.40
N ASP A 48 -9.21 -6.17 -11.61
CA ASP A 48 -10.55 -6.57 -12.02
C ASP A 48 -11.30 -5.41 -12.70
N GLU A 49 -12.38 -5.75 -13.41
CA GLU A 49 -13.24 -4.78 -14.08
C GLU A 49 -14.12 -4.07 -13.04
N CYS A 50 -13.58 -2.98 -12.49
CA CYS A 50 -14.26 -2.15 -11.49
C CYS A 50 -14.42 -0.71 -11.99
N ALA A 51 -15.57 -0.09 -11.70
CA ALA A 51 -15.83 1.33 -11.99
C ALA A 51 -14.85 2.27 -11.28
N LEU A 52 -14.25 1.85 -10.16
CA LEU A 52 -13.24 2.58 -9.41
C LEU A 52 -11.93 1.77 -9.36
N PRO A 53 -11.13 1.80 -10.44
CA PRO A 53 -9.95 0.97 -10.55
C PRO A 53 -8.77 1.48 -9.72
N GLN A 54 -8.80 2.72 -9.24
CA GLN A 54 -7.74 3.28 -8.38
C GLN A 54 -8.25 3.49 -6.96
N LEU A 55 -7.51 2.98 -5.98
CA LEU A 55 -7.84 3.08 -4.57
C LEU A 55 -6.63 3.53 -3.77
N MET A 56 -6.87 4.21 -2.64
CA MET A 56 -5.87 4.44 -1.60
C MET A 56 -6.19 3.57 -0.39
N LEU A 57 -5.24 2.75 0.04
CA LEU A 57 -5.42 1.76 1.10
C LEU A 57 -4.27 1.81 2.10
N LEU A 58 -4.56 1.46 3.35
CA LEU A 58 -3.54 1.32 4.38
C LEU A 58 -2.74 0.02 4.15
N GLY A 59 -1.43 0.04 4.40
CA GLY A 59 -0.58 -1.13 4.26
C GLY A 59 -1.00 -2.32 5.13
N GLU A 60 -1.73 -2.07 6.22
CA GLU A 60 -2.24 -3.11 7.12
C GLU A 60 -3.39 -3.93 6.55
N VAL A 61 -4.09 -3.43 5.53
CA VAL A 61 -5.19 -4.15 4.87
C VAL A 61 -4.73 -4.88 3.61
N LEU A 62 -3.43 -4.81 3.28
CA LEU A 62 -2.83 -5.44 2.12
C LEU A 62 -1.95 -6.65 2.50
N ALA A 63 -1.98 -7.68 1.65
CA ALA A 63 -1.11 -8.86 1.69
C ALA A 63 -0.33 -9.00 0.39
#